data_AF-A2F5W4-F1
#
_entry.id   AF-A2F5W4-F1
#
_cell.length_a   1.000
_cell.length_b   1.000
_cell.length_c   1.000
_cell.angle_alpha   90.00
_cell.angle_beta   90.00
_cell.angle_gamma   90.00
#
_symmetry.space_group_name_H-M   'P 1'
#
loop_
_entity.id
_entity.type
_entity.pdbx_description
1 polymer ?
#
loop_
_entity_poly.entity_id
_entity_poly.type
_entity_poly.pdbx_seq_one_letter_code
_entity_poly.pdbx_strand_id
1 'polypeptide(L)'
;MERIEGLNSNEKAFYEAIQSKIVEKACKAAPETPLSRVLQDSVDSYSRLHWILELNERFPSFKHDDYESMENTFGPDLTAMPRYRFASLKPSRSSRTSENTTKRLSGANLFVKENTGTLSERMAAWKALPEDQKAKYNERARKL
;
A
#
# COMPACT_ATOMS: atom_id res chain seq x y z
N MET A 1 27.60 -22.00 -4.40
CA MET A 1 26.60 -22.03 -3.31
C MET A 1 27.28 -21.57 -2.02
N GLU A 2 27.63 -20.27 -1.92
CA GLU A 2 28.51 -19.76 -0.85
C GLU A 2 27.82 -18.80 0.13
N ARG A 3 26.52 -18.48 -0.05
CA ARG A 3 25.85 -17.41 0.72
C ARG A 3 25.16 -17.84 2.02
N ILE A 4 25.07 -19.14 2.33
CA ILE A 4 24.24 -19.62 3.44
C ILE A 4 25.05 -19.79 4.74
N GLU A 5 26.37 -19.95 4.67
CA GLU A 5 27.20 -20.21 5.85
C GLU A 5 27.39 -18.98 6.75
N GLY A 6 27.15 -17.77 6.22
CA GLY A 6 27.27 -16.49 6.95
C GLY A 6 25.98 -15.92 7.54
N LEU A 7 24.86 -16.66 7.50
CA LEU A 7 23.56 -16.11 7.91
C LEU A 7 23.44 -15.95 9.44
N ASN A 8 22.85 -14.83 9.87
CA ASN A 8 22.50 -14.57 11.25
C ASN A 8 21.31 -15.45 11.71
N SER A 9 20.98 -15.46 13.00
CA SER A 9 19.91 -16.33 13.54
C SER A 9 18.54 -16.06 12.93
N ASN A 10 18.22 -14.79 12.62
CA ASN A 10 16.92 -14.40 12.06
C ASN A 10 16.85 -14.77 10.57
N GLU A 11 17.93 -14.57 9.83
CA GLU A 11 18.07 -14.96 8.44
C GLU A 11 17.97 -16.47 8.25
N LYS A 12 18.57 -17.25 9.15
CA LYS A 12 18.45 -18.71 9.17
C LYS A 12 17.01 -19.16 9.37
N ALA A 13 16.33 -18.62 10.40
CA ALA A 13 14.92 -18.92 10.65
C ALA A 13 14.01 -18.55 9.47
N PHE A 14 14.28 -17.41 8.83
CA PHE A 14 13.55 -16.98 7.63
C PHE A 14 13.81 -17.90 6.43
N TYR A 15 15.07 -18.28 6.19
CA TYR A 15 15.44 -19.22 5.14
C TYR A 15 14.78 -20.59 5.34
N GLU A 16 14.82 -21.14 6.56
CA GLU A 16 14.16 -22.40 6.91
C GLU A 16 12.65 -22.35 6.68
N ALA A 17 12.00 -21.23 6.99
CA ALA A 17 10.57 -21.02 6.74
C ALA A 17 10.24 -20.99 5.23
N ILE A 18 11.10 -20.37 4.41
CA ILE A 18 10.96 -20.36 2.95
C ILE A 18 11.16 -21.78 2.39
N GLN A 19 12.24 -22.44 2.79
CA GLN A 19 12.59 -23.77 2.33
C GLN A 19 11.49 -24.77 2.67
N SER A 20 10.98 -24.77 3.90
CA SER A 20 9.90 -25.65 4.35
C SER A 20 8.65 -25.49 3.48
N LYS A 21 8.24 -24.25 3.17
CA LYS A 21 7.07 -23.97 2.31
C LYS A 21 7.27 -24.47 0.88
N ILE A 22 8.46 -24.30 0.33
CA ILE A 22 8.78 -24.69 -1.06
C ILE A 22 8.85 -26.21 -1.17
N VAL A 23 9.48 -26.88 -0.20
CA VAL A 23 9.52 -28.34 -0.13
C VAL A 23 8.11 -28.91 0.03
N GLU A 24 7.29 -28.38 0.94
CA GLU A 24 5.91 -28.84 1.13
C GLU A 24 5.09 -28.70 -0.17
N LYS A 25 5.24 -27.57 -0.87
CA LYS A 25 4.59 -27.34 -2.17
C LYS A 25 5.07 -28.33 -3.24
N ALA A 26 6.37 -28.57 -3.32
CA ALA A 26 6.95 -29.51 -4.28
C ALA A 26 6.48 -30.95 -4.02
N CYS A 27 6.48 -31.39 -2.76
CA CYS A 27 5.98 -32.71 -2.36
C CYS A 27 4.50 -32.92 -2.69
N LYS A 28 3.67 -31.86 -2.59
CA LYS A 28 2.23 -31.93 -2.89
C LYS A 28 1.92 -31.87 -4.40
N ALA A 29 2.68 -31.09 -5.17
CA ALA A 29 2.35 -30.81 -6.57
C ALA A 29 3.12 -31.67 -7.57
N ALA A 30 4.39 -32.01 -7.29
CA ALA A 30 5.28 -32.71 -8.21
C ALA A 30 6.39 -33.45 -7.44
N PRO A 31 6.10 -34.64 -6.88
CA PRO A 31 7.06 -35.39 -6.07
C PRO A 31 8.28 -35.91 -6.87
N GLU A 32 8.16 -35.97 -8.20
CA GLU A 32 9.23 -36.35 -9.14
C GLU A 32 10.31 -35.27 -9.30
N THR A 33 10.09 -34.06 -8.77
CA THR A 33 11.03 -32.95 -8.94
C THR A 33 12.31 -33.24 -8.16
N PRO A 34 13.50 -33.16 -8.78
CA PRO A 34 14.74 -33.45 -8.08
C PRO A 34 14.97 -32.44 -6.95
N LEU A 35 15.38 -32.95 -5.79
CA LEU A 35 15.59 -32.15 -4.57
C LEU A 35 16.55 -30.98 -4.82
N SER A 36 17.56 -31.14 -5.66
CA SER A 36 18.49 -30.08 -6.04
C SER A 36 17.80 -28.84 -6.61
N ARG A 37 16.75 -29.03 -7.42
CA ARG A 37 15.97 -27.94 -8.01
C ARG A 37 15.11 -27.23 -6.96
N VAL A 38 14.50 -28.00 -6.06
CA VAL A 38 13.68 -27.46 -4.96
C VAL A 38 14.53 -26.62 -3.99
N LEU A 39 15.76 -27.07 -3.73
CA LEU A 39 16.73 -26.31 -2.92
C LEU A 39 17.15 -25.02 -3.63
N GLN A 40 17.37 -25.07 -4.94
CA GLN A 40 17.73 -23.87 -5.71
C GLN A 40 16.58 -22.84 -5.74
N ASP A 41 15.34 -23.30 -5.91
CA ASP A 41 14.15 -22.43 -5.82
C ASP A 41 14.03 -21.76 -4.44
N SER A 42 14.50 -22.44 -3.39
CA SER A 42 14.54 -21.90 -2.02
C SER A 42 15.58 -20.79 -1.89
N VAL A 43 16.77 -20.97 -2.46
CA VAL A 43 17.83 -19.95 -2.50
C VAL A 43 17.41 -18.72 -3.31
N ASP A 44 16.76 -18.92 -4.46
CA ASP A 44 16.25 -17.84 -5.30
C ASP A 44 15.15 -17.06 -4.59
N SER A 45 14.22 -17.76 -3.94
CA SER A 45 13.14 -17.15 -3.16
C SER A 45 13.67 -16.35 -1.98
N TYR A 46 14.65 -16.89 -1.25
CA TYR A 46 15.32 -16.19 -0.16
C TYR A 46 16.04 -14.93 -0.67
N SER A 47 16.82 -15.04 -1.75
CA SER A 47 17.55 -13.90 -2.33
C SER A 47 16.61 -12.76 -2.74
N ARG A 48 15.38 -13.06 -3.17
CA ARG A 48 14.37 -12.05 -3.52
C ARG A 48 13.66 -11.43 -2.33
N LEU A 49 13.64 -12.09 -1.18
CA LEU A 49 12.83 -11.70 -0.02
C LEU A 49 13.66 -11.31 1.21
N HIS A 50 14.97 -11.55 1.22
CA HIS A 50 15.82 -11.29 2.38
C HIS A 50 15.81 -9.81 2.81
N TRP A 51 15.64 -8.87 1.88
CA TRP A 51 15.50 -7.42 2.16
C TRP A 51 14.38 -7.10 3.15
N ILE A 52 13.37 -7.97 3.31
CA ILE A 52 12.30 -7.81 4.31
C ILE A 52 12.87 -7.80 5.73
N LEU A 53 13.98 -8.49 5.97
CA LEU A 53 14.66 -8.49 7.26
C LEU A 53 15.34 -7.15 7.55
N GLU A 54 15.75 -6.42 6.50
CA GLU A 54 16.39 -5.10 6.59
C GLU A 54 15.38 -3.96 6.77
N LEU A 55 14.12 -4.16 6.37
CA LEU A 55 13.03 -3.19 6.55
C LEU A 55 12.61 -2.94 8.01
N ASN A 56 13.16 -3.67 8.98
CA ASN A 56 12.84 -3.46 10.39
C ASN A 56 13.44 -2.18 10.97
N GLU A 57 14.31 -1.50 10.24
CA GLU A 57 14.63 -0.11 10.57
C GLU A 57 13.38 0.73 10.32
N ARG A 58 12.86 1.37 11.37
CA ARG A 58 11.78 2.36 11.22
C ARG A 58 12.21 3.31 10.11
N PHE A 59 11.49 3.27 8.98
CA PHE A 59 11.73 4.22 7.89
C PHE A 59 11.82 5.62 8.51
N PRO A 60 12.92 6.35 8.27
CA PRO A 60 13.02 7.71 8.78
C PRO A 60 11.81 8.48 8.30
N SER A 61 10.98 8.93 9.25
CA SER A 61 9.82 9.74 8.94
C SER A 61 10.31 11.14 8.63
N PHE A 62 10.64 11.39 7.37
CA PHE A 62 10.95 12.74 6.90
C PHE A 62 9.68 13.59 6.97
N LYS A 63 9.78 14.80 7.53
CA LYS A 63 8.73 15.80 7.40
C LYS A 63 8.73 16.35 5.98
N HIS A 64 7.63 16.99 5.59
CA HIS A 64 7.52 17.59 4.26
C HIS A 64 8.64 18.61 4.00
N ASP A 65 8.95 19.43 5.00
CA ASP A 65 10.00 20.46 4.95
C ASP A 65 11.41 19.84 4.79
N ASP A 66 11.63 18.63 5.31
CA ASP A 66 12.90 17.91 5.18
C ASP A 66 13.09 17.40 3.73
N TYR A 67 12.00 17.09 3.02
CA TYR A 67 12.05 16.68 1.61
C TYR A 67 12.34 17.84 0.66
N GLU A 68 11.77 19.03 0.92
CA GLU A 68 11.98 20.20 0.06
C GLU A 68 13.40 20.77 0.16
N SER A 69 14.07 20.53 1.28
CA SER A 69 15.44 20.98 1.52
C SER A 69 16.52 20.00 1.04
N MET A 70 16.14 18.76 0.68
CA MET A 70 17.08 17.82 0.06
C MET A 70 17.36 18.25 -1.37
N GLU A 71 18.64 18.39 -1.72
CA GLU A 71 19.04 18.52 -3.12
C GLU A 71 18.51 17.30 -3.89
N ASN A 72 17.90 17.55 -5.05
CA ASN A 72 17.30 16.53 -5.91
C ASN A 72 18.40 15.71 -6.62
N THR A 73 19.24 15.03 -5.85
CA THR A 73 20.37 14.22 -6.28
C THR A 73 20.12 12.73 -6.10
N PHE A 74 18.99 12.34 -5.49
CA PHE A 74 18.72 10.95 -5.14
C PHE A 74 17.96 10.19 -6.25
N GLY A 75 18.69 9.34 -6.96
CA GLY A 75 18.15 8.34 -7.89
C GLY A 75 18.43 8.63 -9.35
N PRO A 76 18.24 7.64 -10.25
CA PRO A 76 18.31 7.89 -11.68
C PRO A 76 17.32 9.00 -11.99
N ASP A 77 17.76 10.05 -12.69
CA ASP A 77 16.89 11.13 -13.09
C ASP A 77 15.63 10.57 -13.77
N LEU A 78 14.52 10.54 -13.02
CA LEU A 78 13.26 10.00 -13.49
C LEU A 78 12.66 10.91 -14.58
N THR A 79 13.21 12.12 -14.76
CA THR A 79 12.92 12.99 -15.90
C THR A 79 13.69 12.59 -17.15
N ALA A 80 14.88 11.98 -17.02
CA ALA A 80 15.65 11.41 -18.12
C ALA A 80 15.12 10.03 -18.58
N MET A 81 14.43 9.29 -17.71
CA MET A 81 13.76 8.05 -18.11
C MET A 81 12.59 8.35 -19.05
N PRO A 82 12.62 7.83 -20.30
CA PRO A 82 11.55 8.12 -21.24
C PRO A 82 10.22 7.55 -20.73
N ARG A 83 9.24 8.43 -20.50
CA ARG A 83 7.93 8.10 -19.90
C ARG A 83 7.17 6.99 -20.63
N TYR A 84 7.49 6.74 -21.91
CA TYR A 84 6.89 5.66 -22.69
C TYR A 84 7.28 4.25 -22.20
N ARG A 85 8.36 4.10 -21.42
CA ARG A 85 8.75 2.80 -20.83
C ARG A 85 7.76 2.28 -19.80
N PHE A 86 6.93 3.16 -19.24
CA PHE A 86 5.88 2.81 -18.28
C PHE A 86 4.50 2.72 -18.93
N ALA A 87 4.37 2.80 -20.26
CA ALA A 87 3.09 2.76 -20.95
C ALA A 87 2.30 1.44 -20.76
N SER A 88 2.98 0.35 -20.37
CA SER A 88 2.32 -0.91 -20.00
C SER A 88 1.61 -0.85 -18.64
N LEU A 89 2.08 0.01 -17.75
CA LEU A 89 1.35 0.45 -16.57
C LEU A 89 0.44 1.58 -17.03
N LYS A 90 -0.75 1.22 -17.51
CA LYS A 90 -1.81 2.19 -17.81
C LYS A 90 -1.80 3.24 -16.69
N PRO A 91 -1.67 4.55 -17.00
CA PRO A 91 -1.73 5.55 -15.95
C PRO A 91 -3.01 5.30 -15.17
N SER A 92 -2.85 5.00 -13.88
CA SER A 92 -3.95 5.02 -12.93
C SER A 92 -4.70 6.32 -13.19
N ARG A 93 -5.98 6.20 -13.54
CA ARG A 93 -6.82 7.33 -13.92
C ARG A 93 -6.62 8.46 -12.92
N SER A 94 -6.13 9.60 -13.41
CA SER A 94 -6.24 10.93 -12.81
C SER A 94 -5.42 11.17 -11.53
N SER A 95 -4.19 11.65 -11.68
CA SER A 95 -3.72 12.76 -10.84
C SER A 95 -4.42 14.04 -11.32
N ARG A 96 -5.67 14.22 -10.91
CA ARG A 96 -6.29 15.54 -10.91
C ARG A 96 -5.50 16.35 -9.89
N THR A 97 -4.59 17.19 -10.37
CA THR A 97 -4.33 18.47 -9.73
C THR A 97 -5.69 19.13 -9.57
N SER A 98 -6.29 18.97 -8.39
CA SER A 98 -7.51 19.70 -8.05
C SER A 98 -7.09 21.14 -7.88
N GLU A 99 -7.22 21.94 -8.94
CA GLU A 99 -7.61 23.34 -8.75
C GLU A 99 -8.71 23.34 -7.70
N ASN A 100 -8.54 24.14 -6.66
CA ASN A 100 -9.37 24.30 -5.45
C ASN A 100 -10.86 24.45 -5.79
N THR A 101 -11.49 23.37 -6.21
CA THR A 101 -12.94 23.27 -6.32
C THR A 101 -13.38 22.90 -4.92
N THR A 102 -13.80 23.92 -4.17
CA THR A 102 -14.45 23.78 -2.87
C THR A 102 -15.45 22.64 -2.99
N LYS A 103 -15.14 21.49 -2.37
CA LYS A 103 -15.94 20.28 -2.52
C LYS A 103 -17.33 20.59 -1.97
N ARG A 104 -18.33 20.66 -2.85
CA ARG A 104 -19.74 20.81 -2.44
C ARG A 104 -20.07 19.72 -1.44
N LEU A 105 -20.48 20.11 -0.24
CA LEU A 105 -20.90 19.15 0.78
C LEU A 105 -22.21 18.50 0.33
N SER A 106 -22.41 17.23 0.66
CA SER A 106 -23.74 16.61 0.54
C SER A 106 -24.58 16.93 1.78
N GLY A 107 -25.90 16.79 1.72
CA GLY A 107 -26.75 16.97 2.90
C GLY A 107 -26.37 16.02 4.05
N ALA A 108 -25.93 14.80 3.74
CA ALA A 108 -25.42 13.85 4.73
C ALA A 108 -24.13 14.34 5.39
N ASN A 109 -23.20 14.91 4.61
CA ASN A 109 -21.96 15.47 5.15
C ASN A 109 -22.23 16.69 6.05
N LEU A 110 -23.23 17.50 5.67
CA LEU A 110 -23.68 18.63 6.49
C LEU A 110 -24.27 18.13 7.82
N PHE A 111 -25.15 17.13 7.77
CA PHE A 111 -25.74 16.52 8.97
C PHE A 111 -24.68 15.92 9.90
N VAL A 112 -23.71 15.18 9.35
CA VAL A 112 -22.61 14.59 10.13
C VAL A 112 -21.74 15.67 10.77
N LYS A 113 -21.56 16.83 10.12
CA LYS A 113 -20.79 17.95 10.67
C LYS A 113 -21.51 18.68 11.81
N GLU A 114 -22.84 18.80 11.71
CA GLU A 114 -23.67 19.54 12.68
C GLU A 114 -24.04 18.72 13.92
N ASN A 115 -24.05 17.38 13.84
CA ASN A 115 -24.43 16.50 14.95
C ASN A 115 -23.20 15.96 15.69
N THR A 116 -23.30 15.77 17.00
CA THR A 116 -22.25 15.21 17.86
C THR A 116 -22.37 13.68 17.99
N GLY A 117 -21.31 13.00 18.42
CA GLY A 117 -21.27 11.54 18.60
C GLY A 117 -20.28 10.84 17.67
N THR A 118 -20.31 9.52 17.60
CA THR A 118 -19.44 8.76 16.67
C THR A 118 -19.99 8.80 15.25
N LEU A 119 -19.14 8.60 14.24
CA LEU A 119 -19.56 8.58 12.83
C LEU A 119 -20.67 7.53 12.59
N SER A 120 -20.57 6.38 13.25
CA SER A 120 -21.55 5.29 13.14
C SER A 120 -22.94 5.71 13.61
N GLU A 121 -23.02 6.34 14.78
CA GLU A 121 -24.27 6.84 15.36
C GLU A 121 -24.89 7.94 14.51
N ARG A 122 -24.08 8.87 14.00
CA ARG A 122 -24.54 9.96 13.12
C ARG A 122 -25.08 9.40 11.80
N MET A 123 -24.44 8.39 11.22
CA MET A 123 -24.93 7.78 9.98
C MET A 123 -26.19 6.94 10.20
N ALA A 124 -26.34 6.29 11.36
CA ALA A 124 -27.57 5.60 11.74
C ALA A 124 -28.73 6.60 11.92
N ALA A 125 -28.47 7.71 12.62
CA ALA A 125 -29.43 8.80 12.78
C ALA A 125 -29.81 9.44 11.42
N TRP A 126 -28.84 9.63 10.52
CA TRP A 126 -29.11 10.12 9.17
C TRP A 126 -30.06 9.20 8.40
N LYS A 127 -29.85 7.88 8.47
CA LYS A 127 -30.72 6.91 7.80
C LYS A 127 -32.15 6.93 8.36
N ALA A 128 -32.28 7.11 9.67
CA ALA A 128 -33.56 7.15 10.38
C ALA A 128 -34.38 8.44 10.16
N LEU A 129 -33.78 9.49 9.60
CA LEU A 129 -34.50 10.74 9.29
C LEU A 129 -35.56 10.53 8.20
N PRO A 130 -36.73 11.18 8.33
CA PRO A 130 -37.73 11.22 7.26
C PRO A 130 -37.19 11.99 6.06
N GLU A 131 -37.70 11.65 4.87
CA GLU A 131 -37.20 12.17 3.59
C GLU A 131 -37.33 13.71 3.50
N ASP A 132 -38.37 14.27 4.10
CA ASP A 132 -38.59 15.73 4.17
C ASP A 132 -37.47 16.48 4.89
N GLN A 133 -36.88 15.86 5.92
CA GLN A 133 -35.77 16.46 6.65
C GLN A 133 -34.46 16.31 5.87
N LYS A 134 -34.23 15.15 5.24
CA LYS A 134 -33.06 14.94 4.36
C LYS A 134 -33.06 15.93 3.19
N ALA A 135 -34.23 16.22 2.62
CA ALA A 135 -34.40 17.22 1.56
C ALA A 135 -33.94 18.62 2.01
N LYS A 136 -34.27 19.04 3.23
CA LYS A 136 -33.81 20.32 3.81
C LYS A 136 -32.28 20.40 3.91
N TYR A 137 -31.64 19.30 4.33
CA TYR A 137 -30.17 19.23 4.41
C TYR A 137 -29.52 19.27 3.02
N ASN A 138 -30.11 18.59 2.02
CA ASN A 138 -29.62 18.63 0.65
C ASN A 138 -29.74 20.01 0.02
N GLU A 139 -30.85 20.71 0.25
CA GLU A 139 -31.04 22.10 -0.22
C GLU A 139 -30.07 23.07 0.44
N ARG A 140 -29.80 22.93 1.75
CA ARG A 140 -28.76 23.72 2.44
C ARG A 140 -27.38 23.45 1.88
N ALA A 141 -27.04 22.19 1.66
CA ALA A 141 -25.74 21.78 1.15
C ALA A 141 -25.49 22.21 -0.31
N ARG A 142 -26.55 22.42 -1.10
CA ARG A 142 -26.48 23.01 -2.46
C ARG A 142 -26.20 24.51 -2.48
N LYS A 143 -26.55 25.21 -1.39
CA LYS A 143 -26.35 26.67 -1.24
C LYS A 143 -24.97 27.03 -0.67
N LEU A 144 -24.21 26.04 -0.20
CA LEU A 144 -22.85 26.16 0.32
C LEU A 144 -21.82 25.72 -0.72
#